data_AF-A0AAW0ADK5-F1
#
_entry.id   AF-A0AAW0ADK5-F1
#
_cell.length_a   1.000
_cell.length_b   1.000
_cell.length_c   1.000
_cell.angle_alpha   90.00
_cell.angle_beta   90.00
_cell.angle_gamma   90.00
#
_symmetry.space_group_name_H-M   'P 1'
#
loop_
_entity.id
_entity.type
_entity.pdbx_description
1 polymer ?
#
loop_
_entity_poly.entity_id
_entity_poly.type
_entity_poly.pdbx_seq_one_letter_code
_entity_poly.pdbx_strand_id
1 'polypeptide(L)'
;MANRASYKKIELSPIFLDALSWGDQACISSKVVQYARTSLMTSEELPGILERWYRPPRHKSGGQRPEGGRRALLDFSFTCIRECVNDPIIADIVDQEMKLLAPLFLSPPEDLSEEHLTELNFNDLKSTIQDTAPIFWNVLHRAACAPDQEAKEKLENVDMVIVCL
;
A
#
# COMPACT_ATOMS: atom_id res chain seq x y z
N MET A 1 10.58 -30.79 -12.73
CA MET A 1 9.60 -31.46 -11.86
C MET A 1 9.75 -30.87 -10.46
N ALA A 2 8.86 -29.97 -10.04
CA ALA A 2 8.94 -29.32 -8.75
C ALA A 2 8.44 -30.27 -7.64
N ASN A 3 9.33 -30.60 -6.71
CA ASN A 3 9.07 -31.51 -5.60
C ASN A 3 8.12 -30.84 -4.59
N ARG A 4 6.83 -31.12 -4.68
CA ARG A 4 5.84 -30.59 -3.74
C ARG A 4 5.92 -31.41 -2.45
N ALA A 5 6.73 -30.94 -1.51
CA ALA A 5 6.81 -31.52 -0.17
C ALA A 5 5.40 -31.60 0.44
N SER A 6 4.92 -32.82 0.67
CA SER A 6 3.69 -33.09 1.39
C SER A 6 3.95 -32.84 2.87
N TYR A 7 3.62 -31.66 3.36
CA TYR A 7 3.75 -31.32 4.78
C TYR A 7 2.77 -32.16 5.62
N LYS A 8 3.29 -33.24 6.22
CA LYS A 8 2.62 -34.03 7.26
C LYS A 8 2.50 -33.17 8.52
N LYS A 9 1.36 -33.27 9.21
CA LYS A 9 0.96 -32.60 10.47
C LYS A 9 2.12 -31.87 11.16
N ILE A 10 2.25 -30.57 10.88
CA ILE A 10 3.14 -29.67 11.60
C ILE A 10 2.31 -29.03 12.70
N GLU A 11 2.67 -29.27 13.96
CA GLU A 11 2.08 -28.56 15.10
C GLU A 11 2.76 -27.19 15.23
N LEU A 12 2.36 -26.26 14.36
CA LEU A 12 2.80 -24.88 14.45
C LEU A 12 1.97 -24.18 15.53
N SER A 13 2.51 -24.08 16.74
CA SER A 13 1.83 -23.40 17.84
C SER A 13 2.05 -21.88 17.77
N PRO A 14 1.09 -21.06 18.23
CA PRO A 14 1.31 -19.62 18.40
C PRO A 14 2.56 -19.30 19.23
N ILE A 15 2.85 -20.14 20.23
CA ILE A 15 4.04 -20.02 21.09
C ILE A 15 5.33 -20.15 20.28
N PHE A 16 5.37 -21.04 19.28
CA PHE A 16 6.54 -21.16 18.42
C PHE A 16 6.75 -19.90 17.57
N LEU A 17 5.69 -19.40 16.94
CA LEU A 17 5.77 -18.18 16.15
C LEU A 17 6.12 -16.96 17.01
N ASP A 18 5.60 -16.89 18.24
CA ASP A 18 5.92 -15.86 19.22
C ASP A 18 7.39 -15.91 19.63
N ALA A 19 7.90 -17.09 20.00
CA ALA A 19 9.32 -17.29 20.34
C ALA A 19 10.25 -16.91 19.17
N LEU A 20 9.88 -17.24 17.93
CA LEU A 20 10.62 -16.83 16.74
C LEU A 20 10.53 -15.32 16.49
N SER A 21 9.41 -14.71 16.87
CA SER A 21 9.09 -13.28 16.71
C SER A 21 9.43 -12.48 17.97
N TRP A 22 10.65 -12.67 18.47
CA TRP A 22 11.23 -11.97 19.64
C TRP A 22 10.71 -12.41 21.02
N GLY A 23 9.58 -13.08 21.16
CA GLY A 23 9.12 -13.76 22.37
C GLY A 23 9.52 -13.10 23.69
N ASP A 24 10.19 -13.86 24.56
CA ASP A 24 10.71 -13.38 25.85
C ASP A 24 12.24 -13.16 25.85
N GLN A 25 12.78 -12.73 27.00
CA GLN A 25 14.22 -12.46 27.15
C GLN A 25 15.09 -13.70 26.87
N ALA A 26 14.59 -14.90 27.14
CA ALA A 26 15.30 -16.14 26.84
C ALA A 26 15.37 -16.39 25.34
N CYS A 27 14.28 -16.14 24.61
CA CYS A 27 14.23 -16.19 23.15
C CYS A 27 15.19 -15.16 22.53
N ILE A 28 15.19 -13.91 23.02
CA ILE A 28 16.08 -12.85 22.55
C ILE A 28 17.54 -13.21 22.76
N SER A 29 17.89 -13.81 23.89
CA SER A 29 19.28 -14.13 24.26
C SER A 29 19.80 -15.42 23.60
N SER A 30 18.89 -16.29 23.13
CA SER A 30 19.23 -17.57 22.53
C SER A 30 19.82 -17.41 21.13
N LYS A 31 21.07 -17.85 20.95
CA LYS A 31 21.75 -17.83 19.64
C LYS A 31 21.06 -18.68 18.58
N VAL A 32 20.43 -19.78 18.99
CA VAL A 32 19.68 -20.66 18.09
C VAL A 32 18.46 -19.94 17.53
N VAL A 33 17.68 -19.28 18.40
CA VAL A 33 16.50 -18.52 17.99
C VAL A 33 16.89 -17.30 17.16
N GLN A 34 17.98 -16.60 17.54
CA GLN A 34 18.52 -15.50 16.74
C GLN A 34 18.84 -15.95 15.31
N TYR A 35 19.56 -17.07 15.14
CA TYR A 35 19.91 -17.58 13.82
C TYR A 35 18.68 -17.96 13.00
N ALA A 36 17.73 -18.70 13.59
CA ALA A 36 16.49 -19.07 12.91
C ALA A 36 15.67 -17.85 12.48
N ARG A 37 15.58 -16.84 13.36
CA ARG A 37 14.92 -15.56 13.04
C ARG A 37 15.62 -14.83 11.91
N THR A 38 16.95 -14.67 11.96
CA THR A 38 17.70 -14.04 10.88
C THR A 38 17.46 -14.75 9.56
N SER A 39 17.55 -16.09 9.54
CA SER A 39 17.29 -16.89 8.35
C SER A 39 15.89 -16.68 7.78
N LEU A 40 14.87 -16.52 8.63
CA LEU A 40 13.51 -16.22 8.19
C LEU A 40 13.38 -14.77 7.67
N MET A 41 13.94 -13.80 8.40
CA MET A 41 13.80 -12.36 8.08
C MET A 41 14.52 -11.94 6.80
N THR A 42 15.55 -12.69 6.40
CA THR A 42 16.29 -12.45 5.14
C THR A 42 15.92 -13.43 4.03
N SER A 43 14.91 -14.28 4.24
CA SER A 43 14.53 -15.32 3.28
C SER A 43 13.62 -14.74 2.19
N GLU A 44 13.84 -15.16 0.94
CA GLU A 44 13.02 -14.79 -0.22
C GLU A 44 11.60 -15.36 -0.13
N GLU A 45 11.40 -16.37 0.72
CA GLU A 45 10.12 -17.02 0.94
C GLU A 45 9.18 -16.24 1.86
N LEU A 46 9.71 -15.38 2.75
CA LEU A 46 8.94 -14.63 3.74
C LEU A 46 7.83 -13.77 3.10
N PRO A 47 8.09 -12.98 2.03
CA PRO A 47 7.02 -12.25 1.32
C PRO A 47 5.89 -13.17 0.87
N GLY A 48 6.23 -14.34 0.31
CA GLY A 48 5.23 -15.32 -0.14
C GLY A 48 4.46 -15.95 1.02
N ILE A 49 5.07 -16.10 2.20
CA ILE A 49 4.38 -16.56 3.42
C ILE A 49 3.34 -15.53 3.85
N LEU A 50 3.73 -14.25 3.95
CA LEU A 50 2.83 -13.15 4.32
C LEU A 50 1.68 -13.00 3.32
N GLU A 51 1.95 -13.12 2.02
CA GLU A 51 0.90 -13.09 0.99
C GLU A 51 -0.10 -14.23 1.17
N ARG A 52 0.35 -15.45 1.49
CA ARG A 52 -0.54 -16.59 1.75
C ARG A 52 -1.32 -16.43 3.05
N TRP A 53 -0.79 -15.76 4.06
CA TRP A 53 -1.54 -15.42 5.27
C TRP A 53 -2.62 -14.37 4.98
N TYR A 54 -2.31 -13.35 4.17
CA TYR A 54 -3.25 -12.33 3.73
C TYR A 54 -4.34 -12.89 2.81
N ARG A 55 -3.95 -13.77 1.88
CA ARG A 55 -4.82 -14.36 0.86
C ARG A 55 -4.62 -15.87 0.76
N PRO A 56 -5.21 -16.65 1.68
CA PRO A 56 -5.06 -18.10 1.70
C PRO A 56 -5.43 -18.76 0.36
N PRO A 57 -4.76 -19.84 -0.07
CA PRO A 57 -5.16 -20.60 -1.25
C PRO A 57 -6.62 -21.06 -1.17
N ARG A 58 -7.36 -21.02 -2.28
CA ARG A 58 -8.74 -21.54 -2.32
C ARG A 58 -8.71 -23.06 -2.39
N HIS A 59 -9.60 -23.71 -1.65
CA HIS A 59 -9.89 -25.12 -1.89
C HIS A 59 -10.65 -25.29 -3.21
N LYS A 60 -10.39 -26.39 -3.92
CA LYS A 60 -11.00 -26.70 -5.22
C LYS A 60 -12.53 -26.87 -5.16
N SER A 61 -13.09 -27.10 -3.96
CA SER A 61 -14.52 -27.38 -3.75
C SER A 61 -15.43 -26.16 -3.62
N GLY A 62 -15.00 -24.98 -4.10
CA GLY A 62 -15.90 -23.81 -4.25
C GLY A 62 -16.38 -23.15 -2.96
N GLY A 63 -15.84 -23.54 -1.79
CA GLY A 63 -16.17 -22.92 -0.50
C GLY A 63 -15.63 -21.50 -0.32
N GLN A 64 -16.19 -20.78 0.67
CA GLN A 64 -15.70 -19.46 1.07
C GLN A 64 -14.21 -19.53 1.43
N ARG A 65 -13.45 -18.54 0.96
CA ARG A 65 -12.02 -18.43 1.26
C ARG A 65 -11.85 -18.24 2.78
N PRO A 66 -10.95 -18.98 3.44
CA PRO A 66 -10.61 -18.72 4.84
C PRO A 66 -10.14 -17.28 5.01
N GLU A 67 -10.53 -16.63 6.12
CA GLU A 67 -10.09 -15.28 6.44
C GLU A 67 -8.57 -15.21 6.65
N GLY A 68 -7.97 -16.28 7.18
CA GLY A 68 -6.54 -16.35 7.42
C GLY A 68 -6.08 -15.24 8.38
N GLY A 69 -4.92 -14.65 8.09
CA GLY A 69 -4.39 -13.50 8.81
C GLY A 69 -4.83 -12.15 8.22
N ARG A 70 -5.81 -12.13 7.30
CA ARG A 70 -6.14 -10.95 6.49
C ARG A 70 -6.43 -9.72 7.34
N ARG A 71 -7.29 -9.86 8.35
CA ARG A 71 -7.67 -8.75 9.24
C ARG A 71 -6.48 -8.20 10.01
N ALA A 72 -5.73 -9.07 10.70
CA ALA A 72 -4.56 -8.67 11.47
C ALA A 72 -3.49 -7.98 10.61
N LEU A 73 -3.24 -8.49 9.39
CA LEU A 73 -2.30 -7.89 8.45
C LEU A 73 -2.79 -6.54 7.90
N LEU A 74 -4.10 -6.36 7.70
CA LEU A 74 -4.66 -5.06 7.31
C LEU A 74 -4.53 -4.05 8.45
N ASP A 75 -4.92 -4.41 9.66
CA ASP A 75 -4.84 -3.53 10.84
C ASP A 75 -3.37 -3.12 11.11
N PHE A 76 -2.44 -4.07 10.99
CA PHE A 76 -1.00 -3.80 11.05
C PHE A 76 -0.56 -2.85 9.92
N SER A 77 -0.97 -3.11 8.67
CA SER A 77 -0.59 -2.27 7.53
C SER A 77 -1.08 -0.82 7.67
N PHE A 78 -2.27 -0.60 8.22
CA PHE A 78 -2.76 0.76 8.50
C PHE A 78 -1.91 1.46 9.56
N THR A 79 -1.47 0.73 10.58
CA THR A 79 -0.54 1.25 11.59
C THR A 79 0.79 1.62 10.95
N CYS A 80 1.36 0.73 10.12
CA CYS A 80 2.59 1.01 9.39
C CYS A 80 2.47 2.21 8.45
N ILE A 81 1.37 2.33 7.70
CA ILE A 81 1.13 3.48 6.82
C ILE A 81 1.05 4.77 7.64
N ARG A 82 0.33 4.76 8.76
CA ARG A 82 0.25 5.92 9.65
C ARG A 82 1.62 6.29 10.20
N GLU A 83 2.41 5.32 10.63
CA GLU A 83 3.78 5.57 11.12
C GLU A 83 4.71 6.04 10.00
N CYS A 84 4.61 5.46 8.80
CA CYS A 84 5.37 5.89 7.62
C CYS A 84 5.03 7.33 7.22
N VAL A 85 3.76 7.73 7.20
CA VAL A 85 3.38 9.12 6.87
C VAL A 85 3.93 10.12 7.90
N ASN A 86 4.15 9.68 9.14
CA ASN A 86 4.77 10.49 10.18
C ASN A 86 6.30 10.30 10.26
N ASP A 87 6.87 9.42 9.44
CA ASP A 87 8.32 9.24 9.33
C ASP A 87 8.87 10.44 8.56
N PRO A 88 9.89 11.17 9.08
CA PRO A 88 10.38 12.39 8.47
C PRO A 88 10.85 12.19 7.03
N ILE A 89 11.38 11.02 6.67
CA ILE A 89 11.88 10.74 5.32
C ILE A 89 10.74 10.60 4.31
N ILE A 90 9.61 10.01 4.72
CA ILE A 90 8.45 9.79 3.85
C ILE A 90 7.53 11.02 3.86
N ALA A 91 7.40 11.70 5.01
CA ALA A 91 6.79 13.01 5.10
C ALA A 91 7.48 13.99 4.13
N ASP A 92 8.81 13.96 4.05
CA ASP A 92 9.57 14.75 3.09
C ASP A 92 9.20 14.43 1.63
N ILE A 93 8.90 13.18 1.28
CA ILE A 93 8.49 12.82 -0.09
C ILE A 93 7.10 13.39 -0.41
N VAL A 94 6.15 13.25 0.51
CA VAL A 94 4.79 13.79 0.33
C VAL A 94 4.82 15.33 0.31
N ASP A 95 5.56 15.94 1.24
CA ASP A 95 5.76 17.39 1.28
C ASP A 95 6.50 17.90 0.05
N GLN A 96 7.43 17.12 -0.50
CA GLN A 96 8.13 17.45 -1.74
C GLN A 96 7.20 17.39 -2.94
N GLU A 97 6.38 16.34 -3.08
CA GLU A 97 5.35 16.29 -4.13
C GLU A 97 4.39 17.49 -3.99
N MET A 98 3.91 17.79 -2.78
CA MET A 98 3.03 18.94 -2.54
C MET A 98 3.70 20.29 -2.84
N LYS A 99 4.99 20.46 -2.50
CA LYS A 99 5.76 21.68 -2.84
C LYS A 99 5.95 21.84 -4.34
N LEU A 100 6.17 20.73 -5.08
CA LEU A 100 6.30 20.75 -6.53
C LEU A 100 4.96 21.05 -7.22
N LEU A 101 3.85 20.62 -6.62
CA LEU A 101 2.51 20.91 -7.10
C LEU A 101 2.05 22.34 -6.81
N ALA A 102 2.50 22.96 -5.71
CA ALA A 102 2.00 24.27 -5.26
C ALA A 102 2.00 25.35 -6.37
N PRO A 103 3.03 25.51 -7.22
CA PRO A 103 3.01 26.49 -8.31
C PRO A 103 1.92 26.22 -9.36
N LEU A 104 1.49 24.97 -9.56
CA LEU A 104 0.45 24.62 -10.52
C LEU A 104 -0.95 25.07 -10.08
N PHE A 105 -1.15 25.25 -8.77
CA PHE A 105 -2.43 25.66 -8.19
C PHE A 105 -2.46 27.14 -7.77
N LEU A 106 -1.35 27.86 -7.98
CA LEU A 106 -1.25 29.28 -7.68
C LEU A 106 -1.37 30.08 -8.98
N SER A 107 -2.44 30.83 -9.13
CA SER A 107 -2.54 31.84 -10.18
C SER A 107 -1.98 33.19 -9.69
N PRO A 108 -1.06 33.82 -10.43
CA PRO A 108 -0.76 35.23 -10.27
C PRO A 108 -2.05 36.08 -10.27
N PRO A 109 -2.11 37.19 -9.53
CA PRO A 109 -3.27 38.07 -9.53
C PRO A 109 -3.61 38.63 -10.92
N GLU A 110 -2.62 38.72 -11.81
CA GLU A 110 -2.79 39.17 -13.19
C GLU A 110 -3.50 38.15 -14.10
N ASP A 111 -3.55 36.87 -13.71
CA ASP A 111 -4.07 35.76 -14.53
C ASP A 111 -5.58 35.50 -14.31
N LEU A 112 -6.27 36.36 -13.55
CA LEU A 112 -7.73 36.31 -13.33
C LEU A 112 -8.51 37.06 -14.43
N SER A 113 -8.02 37.02 -15.67
CA SER A 113 -8.75 37.53 -16.84
C SER A 113 -9.67 36.44 -17.42
N GLU A 114 -10.79 36.83 -18.04
CA GLU A 114 -11.73 35.89 -18.67
C GLU A 114 -11.06 35.00 -19.73
N GLU A 115 -10.06 35.55 -20.41
CA GLU A 115 -9.26 34.87 -21.44
C GLU A 115 -8.39 33.77 -20.82
N HIS A 116 -7.69 34.02 -19.71
CA HIS A 116 -6.87 33.00 -19.04
C HIS A 116 -7.70 31.91 -18.36
N LEU A 117 -8.89 32.25 -17.83
CA LEU A 117 -9.79 31.26 -17.23
C LEU A 117 -10.42 30.32 -18.26
N THR A 118 -10.47 30.71 -19.54
CA THR A 118 -10.99 29.89 -20.64
C THR A 118 -9.90 29.12 -21.39
N GLU A 119 -8.62 29.47 -21.23
CA GLU A 119 -7.46 28.77 -21.81
C GLU A 119 -6.98 27.56 -20.98
N LEU A 120 -7.47 27.40 -19.75
CA LEU A 120 -7.08 26.32 -18.84
C LEU A 120 -7.49 24.94 -19.39
N ASN A 121 -6.50 24.17 -19.85
CA ASN A 121 -6.71 22.80 -20.32
C ASN A 121 -6.55 21.79 -19.18
N PHE A 122 -7.67 21.28 -18.68
CA PHE A 122 -7.71 20.28 -17.60
C PHE A 122 -6.96 18.98 -17.93
N ASN A 123 -6.85 18.60 -19.21
CA ASN A 123 -6.10 17.41 -19.60
C ASN A 123 -4.58 17.64 -19.48
N ASP A 124 -4.10 18.83 -19.79
CA ASP A 124 -2.69 19.20 -19.67
C ASP A 124 -2.31 19.33 -18.18
N LEU A 125 -3.19 19.95 -17.39
CA LEU A 125 -3.03 20.04 -15.93
C LEU A 125 -2.99 18.65 -15.29
N LYS A 126 -3.91 17.75 -15.68
CA LYS A 126 -3.90 16.34 -15.27
C LYS A 126 -2.58 15.65 -15.56
N SER A 127 -2.10 15.72 -16.81
CA SER A 127 -0.83 15.09 -17.20
C SER A 127 0.32 15.62 -16.35
N THR A 128 0.35 16.94 -16.13
CA THR A 128 1.38 17.61 -15.34
C THR A 128 1.38 17.14 -13.89
N ILE A 129 0.20 16.99 -13.26
CA ILE A 129 0.07 16.47 -11.89
C ILE A 129 0.52 15.01 -11.81
N GLN A 130 0.13 14.17 -12.78
CA GLN A 130 0.52 12.76 -12.83
C GLN A 130 2.04 12.56 -12.94
N ASP A 131 2.70 13.40 -13.75
CA ASP A 131 4.15 13.35 -13.94
C ASP A 131 4.91 13.92 -12.73
N THR A 132 4.37 14.96 -12.09
CA THR A 132 5.03 15.69 -11.00
C THR A 132 4.84 15.02 -9.63
N ALA A 133 3.68 14.41 -9.39
CA ALA A 133 3.30 13.87 -8.09
C ALA A 133 2.48 12.56 -8.23
N PRO A 134 3.11 11.47 -8.69
CA PRO A 134 2.43 10.21 -8.98
C PRO A 134 1.86 9.54 -7.72
N ILE A 135 2.47 9.72 -6.55
CA ILE A 135 1.96 9.11 -5.31
C ILE A 135 0.68 9.82 -4.89
N PHE A 136 0.71 11.16 -4.82
CA PHE A 136 -0.46 11.98 -4.53
C PHE A 136 -1.63 11.70 -5.49
N TRP A 137 -1.36 11.66 -6.80
CA TRP A 137 -2.38 11.34 -7.81
C TRP A 137 -3.05 9.99 -7.55
N ASN A 138 -2.26 8.95 -7.27
CA ASN A 138 -2.79 7.61 -7.02
C ASN A 138 -3.64 7.54 -5.74
N VAL A 139 -3.33 8.35 -4.72
CA VAL A 139 -4.13 8.46 -3.50
C VAL A 139 -5.48 9.11 -3.81
N LEU A 140 -5.48 10.26 -4.49
CA LEU A 140 -6.72 10.95 -4.87
C LEU A 140 -7.59 10.09 -5.80
N HIS A 141 -6.97 9.45 -6.79
CA HIS A 141 -7.66 8.55 -7.71
C HIS A 141 -8.31 7.38 -6.98
N ARG A 142 -7.65 6.80 -5.97
CA ARG A 142 -8.26 5.74 -5.15
C ARG A 142 -9.37 6.26 -4.23
N ALA A 143 -9.25 7.48 -3.71
CA ALA A 143 -10.27 8.09 -2.87
C ALA A 143 -11.55 8.44 -3.65
N ALA A 144 -11.38 8.89 -4.89
CA ALA A 144 -12.48 9.28 -5.78
C ALA A 144 -13.16 8.08 -6.46
N CYS A 145 -12.45 6.97 -6.69
CA CYS A 145 -13.04 5.73 -7.19
C CYS A 145 -13.67 4.89 -6.05
N ALA A 146 -14.96 5.12 -5.75
CA ALA A 146 -15.74 4.17 -4.96
C ALA A 146 -15.92 2.83 -5.72
N PRO A 147 -16.02 1.68 -5.03
CA PRO A 147 -16.11 0.37 -5.69
C PRO A 147 -17.54 0.15 -6.22
N ASP A 148 -17.90 0.79 -7.34
CA ASP A 148 -19.11 0.42 -8.07
C ASP A 148 -18.91 0.46 -9.59
N GLN A 149 -19.39 -0.60 -10.25
CA GLN A 149 -18.83 -1.26 -11.45
C GLN A 149 -19.07 -0.57 -12.81
N GLU A 150 -18.99 0.76 -12.90
CA GLU A 150 -19.15 1.52 -14.15
C GLU A 150 -17.81 2.18 -14.56
N ALA A 151 -16.82 1.33 -14.86
CA ALA A 151 -15.40 1.65 -14.73
C ALA A 151 -14.75 2.55 -15.79
N LYS A 152 -15.49 3.02 -16.82
CA LYS A 152 -14.86 3.78 -17.93
C LYS A 152 -15.34 5.23 -18.04
N GLU A 153 -16.66 5.46 -18.02
CA GLU A 153 -17.22 6.82 -18.00
C GLU A 153 -17.00 7.52 -16.65
N LYS A 154 -17.00 6.76 -15.54
CA LYS A 154 -16.60 7.31 -14.23
C LYS A 154 -15.12 7.64 -14.17
N LEU A 155 -14.25 6.98 -14.94
CA LEU A 155 -12.80 7.21 -14.84
C LEU A 155 -12.44 8.62 -15.33
N GLU A 156 -12.98 9.02 -16.48
CA GLU A 156 -12.80 10.37 -17.04
C GLU A 156 -13.43 11.44 -16.14
N ASN A 157 -14.59 11.14 -15.54
CA ASN A 157 -15.25 12.05 -14.60
C ASN A 157 -14.47 12.17 -13.27
N VAL A 158 -13.92 11.07 -12.76
CA VAL A 158 -13.07 11.04 -11.55
C VAL A 158 -11.81 11.85 -11.75
N ASP A 159 -11.16 11.72 -12.90
CA ASP A 159 -9.96 12.49 -13.22
C ASP A 159 -10.25 14.00 -13.23
N MET A 160 -11.40 14.41 -13.78
CA MET A 160 -11.84 15.81 -13.76
C MET A 160 -12.19 16.29 -12.34
N VAL A 161 -12.79 15.44 -11.51
CA VAL A 161 -13.07 15.77 -10.09
C VAL A 161 -11.77 16.00 -9.32
N ILE A 162 -10.74 15.19 -9.56
CA ILE A 162 -9.44 15.30 -8.87
C ILE A 162 -8.72 16.60 -9.24
N VAL A 163 -8.78 17.00 -10.51
CA VAL A 163 -8.13 18.23 -11.00
C VAL A 163 -8.85 19.49 -10.50
N CYS A 164 -10.14 19.38 -10.13
CA CYS A 164 -10.97 20.48 -9.65
C CYS A 164 -11.03 20.63 -8.12
N LEU A 165 -10.35 19.77 -7.34
CA LEU A 165 -10.26 19.83 -5.87
C LEU A 165 -9.15 20.76 -5.41
#